data_AF-A0A2S1WCK0-F1
#
_entry.id   AF-A0A2S1WCK0-F1
#
_cell.length_a   1.000
_cell.length_b   1.000
_cell.length_c   1.000
_cell.angle_alpha   90.00
_cell.angle_beta   90.00
_cell.angle_gamma   90.00
#
_symmetry.space_group_name_H-M   'P 1'
#
loop_
_entity.id
_entity.type
_entity.pdbx_description
1 polymer ?
#
loop_
_entity_poly.entity_id
_entity_poly.type
_entity_poly.pdbx_seq_one_letter_code
_entity_poly.pdbx_strand_id
1 'polypeptide(L)' 'FCFISIGDEEHDQEGRVIVAEFDSFVLVTAYVPNAGRGLVRLEYRQRWDEAFRKFLKGLA' A
#
# COMPACT_ATOMS: atom_id res chain seq x y z
N PHE A 1 16.78 -4.98 -3.30
CA PHE A 1 15.85 -6.14 -3.17
C PHE A 1 14.45 -5.71 -3.61
N CYS A 2 13.58 -6.59 -4.15
CA CYS A 2 12.24 -6.20 -4.66
C CYS A 2 11.15 -7.18 -4.21
N PHE A 3 10.03 -6.67 -3.69
CA PHE A 3 8.88 -7.47 -3.26
C PHE A 3 7.53 -6.75 -3.50
N ILE A 4 6.44 -7.53 -3.53
CA ILE A 4 5.10 -7.09 -3.97
C ILE A 4 4.09 -7.28 -2.84
N SER A 5 4.32 -6.67 -1.69
CA SER A 5 3.38 -6.73 -0.55
C SER A 5 3.68 -5.67 0.50
N ILE A 6 2.68 -5.34 1.32
CA ILE A 6 2.86 -4.52 2.54
C ILE A 6 2.80 -5.36 3.82
N GLY A 7 2.56 -6.68 3.70
CA GLY A 7 2.49 -7.60 4.83
C GLY A 7 1.12 -7.62 5.51
N ASP A 8 0.07 -7.27 4.77
CA ASP A 8 -1.31 -7.25 5.22
C ASP A 8 -2.16 -8.06 4.23
N GLU A 9 -2.65 -9.21 4.68
CA GLU A 9 -3.36 -10.18 3.84
C GLU A 9 -4.64 -9.59 3.23
N GLU A 10 -5.30 -8.62 3.87
CA GLU A 10 -6.47 -7.93 3.30
C GLU A 10 -6.09 -7.05 2.10
N HIS A 11 -4.88 -6.50 2.11
CA HIS A 11 -4.42 -5.49 1.18
C HIS A 11 -3.50 -6.04 0.08
N ASP A 12 -2.93 -7.23 0.28
CA ASP A 12 -1.97 -7.84 -0.64
C ASP A 12 -2.62 -8.68 -1.76
N GLN A 13 -3.95 -8.84 -1.79
CA GLN A 13 -4.66 -9.65 -2.79
C GLN A 13 -4.82 -8.99 -4.16
N GLU A 14 -4.63 -7.68 -4.26
CA GLU A 14 -4.90 -6.90 -5.48
C GLU A 14 -3.63 -6.44 -6.21
N GLY A 15 -2.44 -6.87 -5.76
CA GLY A 15 -1.16 -6.58 -6.42
C GLY A 15 -0.83 -5.09 -6.53
N ARG A 16 -1.20 -4.30 -5.52
CA ARG A 16 -1.21 -2.83 -5.60
C ARG A 16 0.12 -2.17 -5.33
N VAL A 17 1.04 -2.82 -4.63
CA VAL A 17 2.26 -2.20 -4.11
C VAL A 17 3.48 -3.00 -4.58
N ILE A 18 4.49 -2.30 -5.08
CA ILE A 18 5.83 -2.83 -5.32
C ILE A 18 6.82 -1.98 -4.54
N VAL A 19 7.73 -2.65 -3.84
CA VAL A 19 8.79 -2.04 -3.03
C VAL A 19 10.13 -2.45 -3.62
N ALA A 20 10.95 -1.48 -3.97
CA ALA A 20 12.30 -1.67 -4.49
C ALA A 20 13.32 -0.94 -3.60
N GLU A 21 14.19 -1.72 -2.97
CA GLU A 21 15.25 -1.23 -2.09
C GLU A 21 16.57 -1.07 -2.86
N PHE A 22 17.18 0.11 -2.71
CA PHE A 22 18.47 0.52 -3.23
C PHE A 22 19.42 0.91 -2.08
N ASP A 23 20.70 1.07 -2.37
CA ASP A 23 21.75 1.30 -1.35
C ASP A 23 21.50 2.53 -0.46
N SER A 24 20.77 3.53 -0.95
CA SER A 24 20.59 4.81 -0.25
C SER A 24 19.12 5.20 -0.04
N PHE A 25 18.19 4.43 -0.60
CA PHE A 25 16.76 4.74 -0.52
C PHE A 25 15.88 3.54 -0.83
N VAL A 26 14.62 3.63 -0.41
CA VAL A 26 13.56 2.68 -0.77
C VAL A 26 12.57 3.39 -1.68
N LEU A 27 12.31 2.82 -2.85
CA LEU A 27 11.26 3.25 -3.75
C LEU A 27 10.02 2.39 -3.54
N VAL A 28 8.90 3.04 -3.22
CA VAL A 28 7.59 2.38 -3.17
C VAL A 28 6.73 2.94 -4.29
N THR A 29 6.19 2.07 -5.13
CA THR A 29 5.15 2.43 -6.09
C THR A 29 3.85 1.74 -5.71
N ALA A 30 2.75 2.47 -5.74
CA ALA A 30 1.45 1.98 -5.30
C ALA A 30 0.32 2.47 -6.19
N TYR A 31 -0.57 1.55 -6.58
CA TYR A 31 -1.86 1.86 -7.20
C TYR A 31 -2.95 1.87 -6.12
N VAL A 32 -3.12 3.02 -5.47
CA VAL A 32 -4.05 3.21 -4.34
C VAL A 32 -5.49 2.89 -4.75
N PRO A 33 -6.26 2.13 -3.94
CA PRO A 33 -7.65 1.80 -4.27
C PRO A 33 -8.52 3.05 -4.35
N ASN A 34 -9.39 3.09 -5.35
CA ASN A 34 -10.38 4.15 -5.48
C ASN A 34 -11.56 3.91 -4.53
N ALA A 35 -12.13 4.97 -3.94
CA ALA A 35 -13.31 4.87 -3.08
C ALA A 35 -14.61 4.54 -3.85
N GLY A 36 -14.55 4.46 -5.17
CA GLY A 36 -15.69 4.20 -6.04
C GLY A 36 -16.60 5.41 -6.23
N ARG A 37 -17.39 5.40 -7.31
CA ARG A 37 -18.42 6.42 -7.54
C ARG A 37 -19.43 6.38 -6.38
N GLY A 38 -19.74 7.53 -5.80
CA GLY A 38 -20.65 7.60 -4.65
C GLY A 38 -20.06 7.06 -3.35
N LEU A 39 -18.73 6.92 -3.26
CA LEU A 39 -18.01 6.57 -2.02
C LEU A 39 -18.29 5.15 -1.49
N VAL A 40 -18.74 4.25 -2.36
CA VAL A 40 -19.11 2.85 -2.01
C VAL A 40 -17.99 2.03 -1.36
N ARG A 41 -16.72 2.38 -1.58
CA ARG A 41 -15.53 1.75 -0.99
C ARG A 41 -14.75 2.69 -0.07
N LEU A 42 -15.35 3.81 0.39
CA LEU A 42 -14.63 4.79 1.21
C LEU A 42 -14.12 4.17 2.52
N GLU A 43 -14.91 3.30 3.16
CA GLU A 43 -14.48 2.61 4.38
C GLU A 43 -13.27 1.71 4.15
N TYR A 44 -13.27 0.93 3.06
CA TYR A 44 -12.09 0.15 2.66
C TYR A 44 -10.89 1.05 2.38
N ARG A 45 -11.09 2.18 1.70
CA ARG A 45 -10.02 3.15 1.42
C ARG A 45 -9.41 3.72 2.71
N GLN A 46 -10.20 3.98 3.75
CA GLN A 46 -9.68 4.47 5.02
C GLN A 46 -8.83 3.41 5.74
N ARG A 47 -9.27 2.14 5.74
CA ARG A 47 -8.49 1.02 6.31
C ARG A 47 -7.17 0.82 5.55
N TRP A 48 -7.23 0.87 4.22
CA TRP A 48 -6.04 0.87 3.35
C TRP A 48 -5.07 2.01 3.72
N ASP A 49 -5.56 3.25 3.84
CA ASP A 49 -4.72 4.41 4.15
C ASP A 49 -4.04 4.28 5.52
N GLU A 50 -4.73 3.71 6.52
CA GLU A 50 -4.14 3.46 7.83
C GLU A 50 -3.03 2.41 7.77
N ALA A 51 -3.28 1.26 7.14
CA ALA A 51 -2.31 0.19 6.99
C ALA A 51 -1.09 0.64 6.17
N PHE A 52 -1.32 1.31 5.03
CA PHE A 52 -0.25 1.80 4.18
C PHE A 52 0.61 2.86 4.87
N ARG A 53 0.01 3.77 5.65
CA ARG A 53 0.75 4.74 6.45
C ARG A 53 1.62 4.07 7.52
N LYS A 54 1.09 3.05 8.21
CA LYS A 54 1.86 2.26 9.20
C LYS A 54 3.04 1.56 8.54
N PHE A 55 2.82 0.96 7.38
CA PHE A 55 3.86 0.32 6.57
C PHE A 55 4.97 1.31 6.17
N LEU A 56 4.62 2.44 5.54
CA LEU A 56 5.60 3.45 5.11
C LEU A 56 6.40 4.02 6.28
N LYS A 57 5.76 4.22 7.44
CA LYS A 57 6.44 4.68 8.65
C LYS A 57 7.48 3.68 9.16
N GLY A 58 7.28 2.38 8.93
CA GLY A 58 8.25 1.34 9.29
C GLY A 58 9.48 1.26 8.37
N LEU A 59 9.43 1.91 7.19
CA LEU A 59 10.55 1.98 6.25
C LEU A 59 11.46 3.19 6.46
N ALA A 60 11.08 4.12 7.35
CA ALA A 60 11.83 5.32 7.70
C ALA A 60 12.50 5.17 9.07
#